data_AF-A0A1G1LM21-F1
#
_entry.id   AF-A0A1G1LM21-F1
#
_cell.length_a   1.000
_cell.length_b   1.000
_cell.length_c   1.000
_cell.angle_alpha   90.00
_cell.angle_beta   90.00
_cell.angle_gamma   90.00
#
_symmetry.space_group_name_H-M   'P 1'
#
loop_
_entity.id
_entity.type
_entity.pdbx_description
1 polymer ?
#
loop_
_entity_poly.entity_id
_entity_poly.type
_entity_poly.pdbx_seq_one_letter_code
_entity_poly.pdbx_strand_id
1 'polypeptide(L)'
;MLTFNKEKLGGIFDWVIFIPVLMICFLYSLEGSHFAEWHIQPPFLNFPIFVGEILLGFCLVFLTAKWIWVAPPNLTSGQMLLIGLYLFYVLARAFSGYVHYGPYAFRNAALYYYPLFALIGYYIYRKDFFSQTMVMLFLLVIISTQLIRGGDYFGYFSFIYFMLYLVLALKLEKKRLRYLALLCALFIFPLQNLFNDGRTHVVSMVLAFFYLFFVLVFRRWKIKKYSRPIVVTLLIGTILLCLLIFGNHAAVKSLMPSMKIFEEYKKHKDYIDREKNNFKQKEIAVSLYSKNIKVNTQEHRVYIVSAYEPSLERTIEEFYKKIDDPSGEVSLREEESEVVSQFYEGIKVKLQDHKEAMKIRAMETMRDWVPHEQIPGRFEEVNKEFGEDIKAEVEQAEKKVNAAKISKDRKDMVRKRIEKIADGAVDVLNTQKGIFVNSTAFGADRDMVTNYMTTLFRFFVWHDMFEEVVGERLPLGVNWGKPQRSISIEILNVADGEWGRDGWIAPHNSFFHVLYRSGIVGLGLILGFFSLLGRMIRDVLKRNDLALHLLLTVLIYWLVVANFSVFLELPFHAIPFWALFGFILAYGHTHTSIYDQKL
;
A
#
# COMPACT_ATOMS: atom_id res chain seq x y z
N MET A 1 14.33 32.35 48.34
CA MET A 1 14.02 31.91 46.96
C MET A 1 14.73 30.59 46.71
N LEU A 2 14.01 29.48 46.56
CA LEU A 2 14.60 28.21 46.13
C LEU A 2 15.07 28.39 44.67
N THR A 3 16.37 28.35 44.43
CA THR A 3 16.92 28.33 43.06
C THR A 3 16.55 26.99 42.42
N PHE A 4 15.43 26.97 41.71
CA PHE A 4 14.96 25.78 41.01
C PHE A 4 15.99 25.39 39.95
N ASN A 5 16.53 24.17 40.04
CA ASN A 5 17.50 23.68 39.06
C ASN A 5 16.76 23.41 37.72
N LYS A 6 16.81 24.39 36.82
CA LYS A 6 16.17 24.34 35.49
C LYS A 6 16.61 23.13 34.67
N GLU A 7 17.87 22.72 34.76
CA GLU A 7 18.39 21.55 34.03
C GLU A 7 17.73 20.26 34.50
N LYS A 8 17.62 20.07 35.83
CA LYS A 8 16.92 18.92 36.42
C LYS A 8 15.44 18.92 36.00
N LEU A 9 14.79 20.07 36.03
CA LEU A 9 13.39 20.21 35.62
C LEU A 9 13.20 19.90 34.13
N GLY A 10 14.06 20.43 33.25
CA GLY A 10 14.07 20.10 31.82
C GLY A 10 14.22 18.60 31.59
N GLY A 11 15.10 17.97 32.36
CA GLY A 11 15.26 16.52 32.31
C GLY A 11 14.02 15.73 32.70
N ILE A 12 13.25 16.22 33.69
CA ILE A 12 11.97 15.61 34.07
C ILE A 12 10.97 15.72 32.91
N PHE A 13 10.83 16.90 32.30
CA PHE A 13 9.97 17.09 31.12
C PHE A 13 10.33 16.12 29.99
N ASP A 14 11.62 15.96 29.70
CA ASP A 14 12.09 15.07 28.64
C ASP A 14 11.72 13.61 28.92
N TRP A 15 11.89 13.12 30.16
CA TRP A 15 11.46 11.77 30.54
C TRP A 15 9.94 11.58 30.51
N VAL A 16 9.18 12.58 30.97
CA VAL A 16 7.71 12.56 30.98
C VAL A 16 7.15 12.47 29.56
N ILE A 17 7.81 13.06 28.57
CA ILE A 17 7.41 12.94 27.15
C ILE A 17 7.96 11.65 26.52
N PHE A 18 9.21 11.32 26.79
CA PHE A 18 9.89 10.18 26.16
C PHE A 18 9.26 8.83 26.50
N ILE A 19 8.90 8.58 27.77
CA ILE A 19 8.35 7.29 28.21
C ILE A 19 7.02 6.97 27.51
N PRO A 20 6.00 7.86 27.49
CA PRO A 20 4.75 7.60 26.77
C PRO A 20 4.96 7.38 25.27
N VAL A 21 5.82 8.16 24.61
CA VAL A 21 6.15 7.98 23.19
C VAL A 21 6.75 6.59 22.96
N LEU A 22 7.72 6.19 23.78
CA LEU A 22 8.34 4.88 23.67
C LEU A 22 7.35 3.74 23.91
N MET A 23 6.52 3.86 24.95
CA MET A 23 5.52 2.85 25.31
C MET A 23 4.46 2.69 24.22
N ILE A 24 3.95 3.79 23.66
CA ILE A 24 2.96 3.76 22.58
C ILE A 24 3.57 3.22 21.29
N CYS A 25 4.79 3.63 20.92
CA CYS A 25 5.50 3.04 19.77
C CYS A 25 5.72 1.52 19.96
N PHE A 26 6.03 1.09 21.17
CA PHE A 26 6.15 -0.33 21.50
C PHE A 26 4.81 -1.06 21.33
N LEU A 27 3.72 -0.56 21.93
CA LEU A 27 2.39 -1.16 21.78
C LEU A 27 1.90 -1.17 20.32
N TYR A 28 2.18 -0.13 19.54
CA TYR A 28 1.91 -0.10 18.10
C TYR A 28 2.63 -1.21 17.33
N SER A 29 3.86 -1.53 17.71
CA SER A 29 4.60 -2.61 17.06
C SER A 29 4.11 -4.01 17.45
N LEU A 30 3.39 -4.15 18.57
CA LEU A 30 2.84 -5.41 19.05
C LEU A 30 1.43 -5.67 18.50
N GLU A 31 0.57 -4.66 18.55
CA GLU A 31 -0.88 -4.79 18.30
C GLU A 31 -1.32 -4.10 17.01
N GLY A 32 -0.43 -3.36 16.34
CA GLY A 32 -0.69 -2.73 15.04
C GLY A 32 -1.91 -1.81 15.07
N SER A 33 -2.85 -2.06 14.16
CA SER A 33 -4.09 -1.29 14.04
C SER A 33 -5.04 -1.46 15.24
N HIS A 34 -5.03 -2.61 15.92
CA HIS A 34 -5.96 -2.86 17.04
C HIS A 34 -5.74 -1.88 18.19
N PHE A 35 -4.49 -1.60 18.54
CA PHE A 35 -4.18 -0.58 19.55
C PHE A 35 -4.33 0.85 19.01
N ALA A 36 -4.05 1.07 17.72
CA ALA A 36 -4.23 2.37 17.09
C ALA A 36 -5.69 2.84 17.02
N GLU A 37 -6.64 1.89 17.00
CA GLU A 37 -8.07 2.15 17.05
C GLU A 37 -8.59 2.49 18.46
N TRP A 38 -7.77 2.36 19.52
CA TRP A 38 -8.20 2.77 20.86
C TRP A 38 -8.42 4.27 20.92
N HIS A 39 -9.60 4.67 21.41
CA HIS A 39 -10.03 6.05 21.38
C HIS A 39 -10.97 6.41 22.54
N ILE A 40 -11.15 7.71 22.72
CA ILE A 40 -12.24 8.30 23.50
C ILE A 40 -13.15 9.09 22.56
N GLN A 41 -14.46 9.06 22.79
CA GLN A 41 -15.40 9.89 22.03
C GLN A 41 -16.25 10.71 23.00
N PRO A 42 -15.85 11.96 23.30
CA PRO A 42 -16.67 12.87 24.10
C PRO A 42 -18.05 13.09 23.46
N PRO A 43 -19.13 13.27 24.25
CA PRO A 43 -20.50 13.34 23.73
C PRO A 43 -20.75 14.55 22.81
N PHE A 44 -19.91 15.57 22.85
CA PHE A 44 -19.99 16.75 21.99
C PHE A 44 -19.20 16.60 20.67
N LEU A 45 -18.49 15.49 20.46
CA LEU A 45 -17.78 15.18 19.22
C LEU A 45 -18.47 14.03 18.49
N ASN A 46 -18.77 14.25 17.21
CA ASN A 46 -19.25 13.20 16.30
C ASN A 46 -18.11 12.34 15.73
N PHE A 47 -16.91 12.41 16.32
CA PHE A 47 -15.75 11.61 15.95
C PHE A 47 -14.89 11.26 17.17
N PRO A 48 -14.20 10.11 17.12
CA PRO A 48 -13.31 9.67 18.18
C PRO A 48 -11.95 10.39 18.14
N ILE A 49 -11.32 10.54 19.30
CA ILE A 49 -9.94 10.98 19.48
C ILE A 49 -9.10 9.74 19.81
N PHE A 50 -8.19 9.34 18.92
CA PHE A 50 -7.39 8.12 19.15
C PHE A 50 -6.23 8.35 20.09
N VAL A 51 -5.69 7.26 20.59
CA VAL A 51 -4.50 7.22 21.45
C VAL A 51 -3.32 8.01 20.85
N GLY A 52 -3.20 8.03 19.52
CA GLY A 52 -2.17 8.82 18.81
C GLY A 52 -2.37 10.33 18.96
N GLU A 53 -3.60 10.83 18.81
CA GLU A 53 -3.93 12.25 19.02
C GLU A 53 -3.84 12.65 20.50
N ILE A 54 -4.26 11.76 21.41
CA ILE A 54 -4.12 11.98 22.87
C ILE A 54 -2.63 12.13 23.22
N LEU A 55 -1.78 11.23 22.71
CA LEU A 55 -0.33 11.32 22.90
C LEU A 55 0.23 12.62 22.34
N LEU A 56 -0.16 13.00 21.11
CA LEU A 56 0.33 14.23 20.49
C LEU A 56 -0.04 15.46 21.34
N GLY A 57 -1.30 15.57 21.78
CA GLY A 57 -1.76 16.64 22.65
C GLY A 57 -0.97 16.69 23.96
N PHE A 58 -0.78 15.54 24.62
CA PHE A 58 0.04 15.41 25.81
C PHE A 58 1.48 15.91 25.58
N CYS A 59 2.16 15.42 24.53
CA CYS A 59 3.52 15.81 24.22
C CYS A 59 3.65 17.31 23.95
N LEU A 60 2.72 17.92 23.20
CA LEU A 60 2.76 19.34 22.88
C LEU A 60 2.53 20.22 24.11
N VAL A 61 1.63 19.83 25.03
CA VAL A 61 1.42 20.55 26.30
C VAL A 61 2.69 20.54 27.15
N PHE A 62 3.30 19.38 27.36
CA PHE A 62 4.51 19.26 28.17
C PHE A 62 5.74 19.91 27.50
N LEU A 63 5.84 19.85 26.17
CA LEU A 63 6.90 20.54 25.43
C LEU A 63 6.76 22.06 25.54
N THR A 64 5.53 22.58 25.45
CA THR A 64 5.25 24.01 25.62
C THR A 64 5.55 24.45 27.06
N ALA A 65 5.14 23.67 28.07
CA ALA A 65 5.46 23.94 29.47
C ALA A 65 6.98 23.96 29.72
N LYS A 66 7.73 23.02 29.12
CA LYS A 66 9.21 23.02 29.12
C LYS A 66 9.75 24.34 28.55
N TRP A 67 9.23 24.78 27.40
CA TRP A 67 9.67 26.01 26.76
C TRP A 67 9.41 27.27 27.59
N ILE A 68 8.30 27.31 28.32
CA ILE A 68 7.95 28.44 29.18
C ILE A 68 8.78 28.44 30.48
N TRP A 69 8.92 27.30 31.15
CA TRP A 69 9.49 27.25 32.50
C TRP A 69 10.99 26.94 32.56
N VAL A 70 11.53 26.22 31.58
CA VAL A 70 12.92 25.77 31.58
C VAL A 70 13.78 26.63 30.67
N ALA A 71 13.57 26.51 29.36
CA ALA A 71 14.33 27.22 28.35
C ALA A 71 13.51 27.31 27.06
N PRO A 72 13.36 28.52 26.46
CA PRO A 72 12.69 28.67 25.18
C PRO A 72 13.41 27.85 24.10
N PRO A 73 12.70 27.43 23.05
CA PRO A 73 13.33 26.67 21.98
C PRO A 73 14.40 27.53 21.30
N ASN A 74 15.50 26.90 20.87
CA ASN A 74 16.53 27.55 20.07
C ASN A 74 16.09 27.68 18.60
N LEU A 75 14.93 28.31 18.39
CA LEU A 75 14.35 28.59 17.09
C LEU A 75 14.45 30.08 16.81
N THR A 76 14.87 30.42 15.60
CA THR A 76 14.79 31.79 15.10
C THR A 76 13.33 32.24 15.01
N SER A 77 13.05 33.53 15.12
CA SER A 77 11.70 34.07 14.96
C SER A 77 11.05 33.67 13.63
N GLY A 78 11.84 33.56 12.56
CA GLY A 78 11.38 33.06 11.26
C GLY A 78 10.95 31.59 11.30
N GLN A 79 11.69 30.71 12.00
CA GLN A 79 11.29 29.32 12.18
C GLN A 79 10.02 29.18 13.03
N MET A 80 9.90 29.98 14.10
CA MET A 80 8.68 30.03 14.91
C MET A 80 7.47 30.49 14.09
N LEU A 81 7.64 31.53 13.27
CA LEU A 81 6.61 32.00 12.36
C LEU A 81 6.21 30.91 11.34
N LEU A 82 7.17 30.21 10.74
CA LEU A 82 6.89 29.13 9.80
C LEU A 82 6.13 27.96 10.46
N ILE A 83 6.50 27.57 11.68
CA ILE A 83 5.76 26.55 12.44
C ILE A 83 4.35 27.04 12.75
N GLY A 84 4.18 28.30 13.16
CA GLY A 84 2.87 28.90 13.41
C GLY A 84 1.99 28.92 12.16
N LEU A 85 2.53 29.36 11.01
CA LEU A 85 1.84 29.36 9.73
C LEU A 85 1.48 27.94 9.28
N TYR A 86 2.36 26.97 9.50
CA TYR A 86 2.10 25.57 9.22
C TYR A 86 0.94 25.03 10.05
N LEU A 87 0.96 25.23 11.36
CA LEU A 87 -0.12 24.79 12.26
C LEU A 87 -1.44 25.49 11.91
N PHE A 88 -1.41 26.78 11.61
CA PHE A 88 -2.58 27.51 11.15
C PHE A 88 -3.14 26.93 9.85
N TYR A 89 -2.28 26.62 8.86
CA TYR A 89 -2.70 25.97 7.62
C TYR A 89 -3.37 24.62 7.88
N VAL A 90 -2.76 23.75 8.69
CA VAL A 90 -3.30 22.42 9.01
C VAL A 90 -4.66 22.54 9.69
N LEU A 91 -4.78 23.40 10.71
CA LEU A 91 -6.04 23.61 11.43
C LEU A 91 -7.11 24.20 10.51
N ALA A 92 -6.79 25.26 9.75
CA ALA A 92 -7.74 25.90 8.84
C ALA A 92 -8.27 24.93 7.79
N ARG A 93 -7.41 24.07 7.23
CA ARG A 93 -7.82 23.03 6.25
C ARG A 93 -8.64 21.92 6.89
N ALA A 94 -8.25 21.45 8.08
CA ALA A 94 -8.99 20.42 8.80
C ALA A 94 -10.39 20.90 9.19
N PHE A 95 -10.51 22.10 9.78
CA PHE A 95 -11.80 22.69 10.16
C PHE A 95 -12.66 23.01 8.94
N SER A 96 -12.08 23.59 7.88
CA SER A 96 -12.81 23.83 6.63
C SER A 96 -13.35 22.53 6.06
N GLY A 97 -12.55 21.46 6.01
CA GLY A 97 -13.00 20.16 5.56
C GLY A 97 -14.07 19.55 6.46
N TYR A 98 -13.94 19.72 7.77
CA TYR A 98 -14.92 19.24 8.75
C TYR A 98 -16.29 19.89 8.55
N VAL A 99 -16.32 21.21 8.38
CA VAL A 99 -17.58 21.95 8.16
C VAL A 99 -18.29 21.50 6.88
N HIS A 100 -17.55 21.15 5.83
CA HIS A 100 -18.15 20.82 4.52
C HIS A 100 -18.48 19.33 4.34
N TYR A 101 -17.67 18.43 4.90
CA TYR A 101 -17.76 16.99 4.64
C TYR A 101 -17.70 16.13 5.91
N GLY A 102 -17.63 16.75 7.08
CA GLY A 102 -17.62 16.06 8.35
C GLY A 102 -16.25 15.48 8.76
N PRO A 103 -16.25 14.52 9.70
CA PRO A 103 -15.05 14.15 10.45
C PRO A 103 -13.95 13.44 9.65
N TYR A 104 -14.24 13.00 8.42
CA TYR A 104 -13.23 12.49 7.49
C TYR A 104 -12.05 13.45 7.27
N ALA A 105 -12.29 14.76 7.41
CA ALA A 105 -11.25 15.78 7.31
C ALA A 105 -10.12 15.63 8.36
N PHE A 106 -10.45 15.24 9.60
CA PHE A 106 -9.46 15.09 10.67
C PHE A 106 -8.57 13.87 10.45
N ARG A 107 -9.11 12.80 9.87
CA ARG A 107 -8.32 11.64 9.46
C ARG A 107 -7.25 12.03 8.44
N ASN A 108 -7.61 12.80 7.41
CA ASN A 108 -6.63 13.26 6.42
C ASN A 108 -5.66 14.31 6.97
N ALA A 109 -6.07 15.07 8.00
CA ALA A 109 -5.19 15.98 8.72
C ALA A 109 -4.04 15.26 9.45
N ALA A 110 -4.21 13.99 9.80
CA ALA A 110 -3.20 13.19 10.52
C ALA A 110 -1.85 13.13 9.80
N LEU A 111 -1.89 13.00 8.48
CA LEU A 111 -0.71 13.05 7.61
C LEU A 111 0.13 14.33 7.78
N TYR A 112 -0.50 15.42 8.23
CA TYR A 112 0.12 16.73 8.42
C TYR A 112 0.48 17.03 9.87
N TYR A 113 -0.27 16.57 10.87
CA TYR A 113 0.12 16.84 12.25
C TYR A 113 1.08 15.80 12.83
N TYR A 114 1.15 14.56 12.32
CA TYR A 114 2.15 13.60 12.80
C TYR A 114 3.62 14.00 12.59
N PRO A 115 4.01 14.77 11.55
CA PRO A 115 5.32 15.41 11.47
C PRO A 115 5.75 16.20 12.73
N LEU A 116 4.82 16.65 13.57
CA LEU A 116 5.15 17.29 14.85
C LEU A 116 5.88 16.35 15.82
N PHE A 117 5.74 15.02 15.67
CA PHE A 117 6.54 14.06 16.43
C PHE A 117 8.04 14.14 16.09
N ALA A 118 8.42 14.64 14.90
CA ALA A 118 9.82 14.93 14.62
C ALA A 118 10.33 16.14 15.41
N LEU A 119 9.50 17.17 15.58
CA LEU A 119 9.82 18.31 16.43
C LEU A 119 9.95 17.87 17.90
N ILE A 120 8.97 17.12 18.39
CA ILE A 120 8.98 16.54 19.75
C ILE A 120 10.24 15.70 19.93
N GLY A 121 10.49 14.75 19.02
CA GLY A 121 11.64 13.86 19.09
C GLY A 121 12.98 14.59 19.08
N TYR A 122 13.09 15.67 18.30
CA TYR A 122 14.29 16.50 18.29
C TYR A 122 14.53 17.20 19.63
N TYR A 123 13.48 17.79 20.23
CA TYR A 123 13.61 18.63 21.43
C TYR A 123 13.67 17.87 22.76
N ILE A 124 13.24 16.60 22.79
CA ILE A 124 13.33 15.76 23.99
C ILE A 124 14.57 14.86 23.99
N TYR A 125 15.29 14.75 22.87
CA TYR A 125 16.43 13.84 22.76
C TYR A 125 17.51 14.18 23.81
N ARG A 126 17.89 13.17 24.60
CA ARG A 126 19.03 13.23 25.52
C ARG A 126 19.91 12.01 25.36
N LYS A 127 21.23 12.21 25.45
CA LYS A 127 22.21 11.10 25.44
C LYS A 127 22.01 10.16 26.62
N ASP A 128 21.60 10.72 27.76
CA ASP A 128 21.43 10.01 29.03
C ASP A 128 20.29 8.97 29.01
N PHE A 129 19.35 9.10 28.07
CA PHE A 129 18.32 8.07 27.84
C PHE A 129 18.91 6.72 27.45
N PHE A 130 20.12 6.71 26.90
CA PHE A 130 20.83 5.52 26.44
C PHE A 130 22.02 5.20 27.34
N SER A 131 21.86 5.36 28.66
CA SER A 131 22.80 4.84 29.65
C SER A 131 22.93 3.31 29.50
N GLN A 132 24.05 2.72 29.96
CA GLN A 132 24.27 1.27 29.82
C GLN A 132 23.12 0.43 30.41
N THR A 133 22.56 0.86 31.54
CA THR A 133 21.40 0.20 32.16
C THR A 133 20.18 0.23 31.24
N MET A 134 19.88 1.39 30.64
CA MET A 134 18.77 1.53 29.70
C MET A 134 19.01 0.76 28.41
N VAL A 135 20.24 0.75 27.89
CA VAL A 135 20.61 -0.05 26.71
C VAL A 135 20.40 -1.54 26.96
N MET A 136 20.83 -2.05 28.13
CA MET A 136 20.59 -3.45 28.51
C MET A 136 19.10 -3.75 28.69
N LEU A 137 18.34 -2.83 29.31
CA LEU A 137 16.89 -2.96 29.47
C LEU A 137 16.18 -3.03 28.11
N PHE A 138 16.51 -2.13 27.18
CA PHE A 138 15.92 -2.15 25.84
C PHE A 138 16.30 -3.40 25.06
N LEU A 139 17.55 -3.87 25.16
CA LEU A 139 17.93 -5.16 24.58
C LEU A 139 17.09 -6.28 25.16
N LEU A 140 16.93 -6.34 26.49
CA LEU A 140 16.11 -7.36 27.14
C LEU A 140 14.65 -7.29 26.65
N VAL A 141 14.06 -6.10 26.55
CA VAL A 141 12.69 -5.92 26.03
C VAL A 141 12.57 -6.45 24.59
N ILE A 142 13.50 -6.11 23.70
CA ILE A 142 13.49 -6.60 22.31
C ILE A 142 13.60 -8.13 22.27
N ILE A 143 14.54 -8.71 23.03
CA ILE A 143 14.76 -10.16 23.10
C ILE A 143 13.50 -10.86 23.63
N SER A 144 12.97 -10.41 24.78
CA SER A 144 11.77 -10.98 25.39
C SER A 144 10.57 -10.90 24.46
N THR A 145 10.39 -9.76 23.79
CA THR A 145 9.29 -9.60 22.83
C THR A 145 9.42 -10.57 21.66
N GLN A 146 10.63 -10.70 21.11
CA GLN A 146 10.88 -11.62 20.01
C GLN A 146 10.62 -13.07 20.39
N LEU A 147 11.03 -13.48 21.59
CA LEU A 147 10.80 -14.82 22.12
C LEU A 147 9.32 -15.08 22.39
N ILE A 148 8.59 -14.12 22.94
CA ILE A 148 7.15 -14.25 23.25
C ILE A 148 6.30 -14.32 21.98
N ARG A 149 6.65 -13.53 20.96
CA ARG A 149 5.92 -13.48 19.68
C ARG A 149 6.37 -14.54 18.67
N GLY A 150 7.39 -15.34 18.98
CA GLY A 150 7.93 -16.32 18.04
C GLY A 150 8.51 -15.69 16.76
N GLY A 151 8.93 -14.43 16.83
CA GLY A 151 9.41 -13.68 15.69
C GLY A 151 8.36 -13.09 14.74
N ASP A 152 7.08 -13.20 15.09
CA ASP A 152 5.98 -12.60 14.36
C ASP A 152 5.69 -11.18 14.89
N TYR A 153 6.54 -10.22 14.49
CA TYR A 153 6.19 -8.81 14.67
C TYR A 153 5.18 -8.39 13.60
N PHE A 154 4.33 -7.43 13.94
CA PHE A 154 3.41 -6.84 12.99
C PHE A 154 4.16 -6.23 11.79
N GLY A 155 4.07 -6.90 10.63
CA GLY A 155 4.53 -6.44 9.31
C GLY A 155 5.91 -5.79 9.32
N TYR A 156 5.93 -4.49 8.99
CA TYR A 156 7.15 -3.72 8.73
C TYR A 156 8.12 -3.60 9.92
N PHE A 157 7.76 -4.02 11.15
CA PHE A 157 8.56 -3.80 12.36
C PHE A 157 9.74 -4.75 12.55
N SER A 158 9.73 -5.95 11.96
CA SER A 158 10.81 -6.94 12.11
C SER A 158 12.18 -6.37 11.74
N PHE A 159 12.27 -5.68 10.61
CA PHE A 159 13.50 -5.04 10.16
C PHE A 159 13.96 -3.91 11.10
N ILE A 160 13.04 -3.13 11.66
CA ILE A 160 13.38 -2.06 12.61
C ILE A 160 13.91 -2.64 13.91
N TYR A 161 13.27 -3.65 14.47
CA TYR A 161 13.75 -4.30 15.69
C TYR A 161 15.13 -4.89 15.51
N PHE A 162 15.39 -5.52 14.36
CA PHE A 162 16.72 -5.99 14.02
C PHE A 162 17.75 -4.85 13.99
N MET A 163 17.46 -3.74 13.29
CA MET A 163 18.38 -2.60 13.22
C MET A 163 18.58 -1.89 14.57
N LEU A 164 17.51 -1.71 15.36
CA LEU A 164 17.57 -1.14 16.70
C LEU A 164 18.37 -2.04 17.65
N TYR A 165 18.18 -3.36 17.56
CA TYR A 165 18.98 -4.33 18.30
C TYR A 165 20.47 -4.16 18.00
N LEU A 166 20.85 -4.07 16.73
CA LEU A 166 22.23 -3.84 16.32
C LEU A 166 22.78 -2.51 16.86
N VAL A 167 21.99 -1.43 16.79
CA VAL A 167 22.36 -0.12 17.36
C VAL A 167 22.65 -0.24 18.86
N LEU A 168 21.76 -0.87 19.62
CA LEU A 168 21.89 -1.03 21.06
C LEU A 168 23.07 -1.94 21.43
N ALA A 169 23.23 -3.07 20.73
CA ALA A 169 24.36 -3.99 20.93
C ALA A 169 25.70 -3.26 20.72
N LEU A 170 25.82 -2.44 19.68
CA LEU A 170 27.02 -1.65 19.40
C LEU A 170 27.30 -0.56 20.46
N LYS A 171 26.29 -0.11 21.20
CA LYS A 171 26.43 0.87 22.30
C LYS A 171 26.82 0.24 23.64
N LEU A 172 26.82 -1.09 23.78
CA LEU A 172 27.30 -1.76 24.99
C LEU A 172 28.78 -1.48 25.22
N GLU A 173 29.14 -0.95 26.40
CA GLU A 173 30.53 -0.62 26.76
C GLU A 173 31.43 -1.86 26.87
N LYS A 174 30.91 -2.94 27.44
CA LYS A 174 31.66 -4.20 27.65
C LYS A 174 31.74 -4.99 26.34
N LYS A 175 32.95 -5.13 25.79
CA LYS A 175 33.22 -5.85 24.52
C LYS A 175 32.64 -7.28 24.49
N ARG A 176 32.75 -8.03 25.60
CA ARG A 176 32.20 -9.39 25.69
C ARG A 176 30.68 -9.42 25.52
N LEU A 177 29.96 -8.53 26.22
CA LEU A 177 28.51 -8.42 26.10
C LEU A 177 28.09 -7.95 24.70
N ARG A 178 28.85 -7.02 24.10
CA ARG A 178 28.63 -6.58 22.72
C ARG A 178 28.71 -7.75 21.73
N TYR A 179 29.77 -8.55 21.78
CA TYR A 179 29.92 -9.69 20.86
C TYR A 179 28.88 -10.78 21.13
N LEU A 180 28.55 -11.04 22.39
CA LEU A 180 27.47 -11.95 22.75
C LEU A 180 26.14 -11.48 22.17
N ALA A 181 25.78 -10.20 22.35
CA ALA A 181 24.56 -9.64 21.77
C ALA A 181 24.56 -9.74 20.23
N LEU A 182 25.66 -9.36 19.57
CA LEU A 182 25.76 -9.49 18.11
C LEU A 182 25.60 -10.94 17.62
N LEU A 183 26.13 -11.92 18.36
CA LEU A 183 25.93 -13.34 18.08
C LEU A 183 24.47 -13.76 18.30
N CYS A 184 23.86 -13.32 19.41
CA CYS A 184 22.45 -13.57 19.72
C CYS A 184 21.52 -13.03 18.62
N ALA A 185 21.86 -11.92 17.95
CA ALA A 185 21.06 -11.39 16.85
C ALA A 185 20.78 -12.43 15.76
N LEU A 186 21.73 -13.33 15.46
CA LEU A 186 21.59 -14.37 14.43
C LEU A 186 20.53 -15.44 14.79
N PHE A 187 20.30 -15.65 16.09
CA PHE A 187 19.32 -16.63 16.58
C PHE A 187 17.97 -15.99 16.86
N ILE A 188 17.98 -14.73 17.29
CA ILE A 188 16.79 -13.99 17.69
C ILE A 188 16.03 -13.49 16.47
N PHE A 189 16.73 -13.04 15.42
CA PHE A 189 16.12 -12.56 14.18
C PHE A 189 16.38 -13.56 13.04
N PRO A 190 15.52 -14.57 12.86
CA PRO A 190 15.68 -15.50 11.74
C PRO A 190 15.61 -14.72 10.43
N LEU A 191 16.58 -14.95 9.54
CA LEU A 191 16.65 -14.27 8.24
C LEU A 191 15.36 -14.46 7.42
N GLN A 192 14.66 -15.58 7.61
CA GLN A 192 13.37 -15.83 6.97
C GLN A 192 12.36 -14.73 7.24
N ASN A 193 12.20 -14.29 8.49
CA ASN A 193 11.21 -13.25 8.84
C ASN A 193 11.59 -11.88 8.30
N LEU A 194 12.86 -11.67 7.97
CA LEU A 194 13.31 -10.46 7.31
C LEU A 194 12.88 -10.45 5.84
N PHE A 195 13.03 -11.57 5.10
CA PHE A 195 12.78 -11.58 3.65
C PHE A 195 11.40 -12.12 3.22
N ASN A 196 10.66 -12.78 4.12
CA ASN A 196 9.37 -13.39 3.84
C ASN A 196 8.20 -12.43 4.10
N ASP A 197 8.11 -11.35 3.32
CA ASP A 197 7.01 -10.39 3.38
C ASP A 197 6.66 -9.88 1.96
N GLY A 198 5.65 -9.02 1.84
CA GLY A 198 5.14 -8.51 0.59
C GLY A 198 6.17 -7.71 -0.22
N ARG A 199 5.83 -7.47 -1.50
CA ARG A 199 6.70 -6.80 -2.49
C ARG A 199 7.30 -5.48 -1.99
N THR A 200 6.49 -4.64 -1.35
CA THR A 200 6.93 -3.36 -0.80
C THR A 200 8.05 -3.54 0.23
N HIS A 201 7.94 -4.56 1.09
CA HIS A 201 8.94 -4.88 2.10
C HIS A 201 10.26 -5.26 1.44
N VAL A 202 10.21 -6.20 0.48
CA VAL A 202 11.39 -6.68 -0.27
C VAL A 202 12.15 -5.52 -0.92
N VAL A 203 11.45 -4.66 -1.66
CA VAL A 203 12.08 -3.49 -2.32
C VAL A 203 12.70 -2.54 -1.29
N SER A 204 11.99 -2.28 -0.19
CA SER A 204 12.45 -1.39 0.88
C SER A 204 13.72 -1.91 1.55
N MET A 205 13.78 -3.22 1.83
CA MET A 205 14.96 -3.85 2.41
C MET A 205 16.16 -3.81 1.47
N VAL A 206 15.97 -4.16 0.18
CA VAL A 206 17.07 -4.16 -0.79
C VAL A 206 17.70 -2.78 -0.87
N LEU A 207 16.89 -1.71 -0.95
CA LEU A 207 17.39 -0.33 -0.98
C LEU A 207 18.05 0.07 0.34
N ALA A 208 17.50 -0.33 1.49
CA ALA A 208 18.08 -0.07 2.80
C ALA A 208 19.44 -0.78 2.97
N PHE A 209 19.55 -2.04 2.58
CA PHE A 209 20.82 -2.78 2.58
C PHE A 209 21.82 -2.21 1.59
N PHE A 210 21.38 -1.79 0.41
CA PHE A 210 22.24 -1.11 -0.56
C PHE A 210 22.86 0.17 0.02
N TYR A 211 22.07 0.99 0.72
CA TYR A 211 22.57 2.15 1.43
C TYR A 211 23.59 1.77 2.53
N LEU A 212 23.23 0.84 3.42
CA LEU A 212 24.11 0.42 4.52
C LEU A 212 25.44 -0.13 3.98
N PHE A 213 25.37 -0.90 2.91
CA PHE A 213 26.52 -1.45 2.23
C PHE A 213 27.40 -0.38 1.60
N PHE A 214 26.80 0.58 0.88
CA PHE A 214 27.53 1.69 0.29
C PHE A 214 28.37 2.41 1.34
N VAL A 215 27.78 2.66 2.52
CA VAL A 215 28.49 3.24 3.66
C VAL A 215 29.62 2.33 4.16
N LEU A 216 29.37 1.03 4.37
CA LEU A 216 30.37 0.12 4.92
C LEU A 216 31.58 -0.03 3.98
N VAL A 217 31.35 -0.24 2.69
CA VAL A 217 32.41 -0.50 1.70
C VAL A 217 33.17 0.75 1.29
N PHE A 218 32.46 1.81 0.90
CA PHE A 218 33.13 2.96 0.30
C PHE A 218 33.72 3.90 1.33
N ARG A 219 33.26 3.83 2.58
CA ARG A 219 33.57 4.85 3.57
C ARG A 219 34.27 4.33 4.81
N ARG A 220 33.80 3.22 5.36
CA ARG A 220 34.36 2.70 6.61
C ARG A 220 35.52 1.75 6.36
N TRP A 221 35.39 0.89 5.36
CA TRP A 221 36.45 -0.03 5.01
C TRP A 221 37.49 0.64 4.10
N LYS A 222 38.75 0.65 4.57
CA LYS A 222 39.93 0.98 3.74
C LYS A 222 40.22 -0.15 2.74
N ILE A 223 39.19 -0.67 2.07
CA ILE A 223 39.31 -1.67 1.03
C ILE A 223 40.05 -1.04 -0.14
N LYS A 224 41.12 -1.71 -0.58
CA LYS A 224 41.91 -1.31 -1.74
C LYS A 224 40.99 -1.18 -2.96
N LYS A 225 41.23 -0.19 -3.83
CA LYS A 225 40.33 0.15 -4.95
C LYS A 225 39.96 -1.08 -5.81
N TYR A 226 40.88 -2.01 -6.00
CA TYR A 226 40.69 -3.24 -6.79
C TYR A 226 39.80 -4.30 -6.14
N SER A 227 39.65 -4.34 -4.81
CA SER A 227 38.81 -5.33 -4.13
C SER A 227 37.38 -4.85 -3.90
N ARG A 228 37.07 -3.58 -4.18
CA ARG A 228 35.70 -3.04 -4.08
C ARG A 228 34.71 -3.78 -4.97
N PRO A 229 34.98 -4.05 -6.27
CA PRO A 229 34.04 -4.79 -7.12
C PRO A 229 33.75 -6.19 -6.57
N ILE A 230 34.76 -6.90 -6.07
CA ILE A 230 34.59 -8.26 -5.51
C ILE A 230 33.65 -8.23 -4.29
N VAL A 231 33.83 -7.26 -3.38
CA VAL A 231 32.97 -7.13 -2.20
C VAL A 231 31.54 -6.73 -2.58
N VAL A 232 31.37 -5.87 -3.60
CA VAL A 232 30.07 -5.51 -4.17
C VAL A 232 29.38 -6.74 -4.76
N THR A 233 30.09 -7.52 -5.57
CA THR A 233 29.55 -8.74 -6.18
C THR A 233 29.16 -9.78 -5.13
N LEU A 234 30.01 -10.03 -4.13
CA LEU A 234 29.70 -10.97 -3.05
C LEU A 234 28.45 -10.55 -2.28
N LEU A 235 28.30 -9.26 -1.98
CA LEU A 235 27.12 -8.79 -1.27
C LEU A 235 25.85 -8.88 -2.11
N ILE A 236 25.88 -8.42 -3.37
CA ILE A 236 24.75 -8.57 -4.28
C ILE A 236 24.38 -10.05 -4.37
N GLY A 237 25.38 -10.94 -4.50
CA GLY A 237 25.23 -12.38 -4.44
C GLY A 237 24.55 -12.85 -3.14
N THR A 238 24.96 -12.36 -1.96
CA THR A 238 24.35 -12.70 -0.68
C THR A 238 22.91 -12.22 -0.59
N ILE A 239 22.60 -10.98 -0.99
CA ILE A 239 21.23 -10.46 -0.97
C ILE A 239 20.34 -11.26 -1.92
N LEU A 240 20.82 -11.55 -3.13
CA LEU A 240 20.10 -12.38 -4.10
C LEU A 240 19.91 -13.80 -3.55
N LEU A 241 20.93 -14.40 -2.93
CA LEU A 241 20.85 -15.71 -2.31
C LEU A 241 19.84 -15.73 -1.16
N CYS A 242 19.84 -14.70 -0.31
CA CYS A 242 18.84 -14.56 0.76
C CYS A 242 17.43 -14.42 0.18
N LEU A 243 17.23 -13.64 -0.89
CA LEU A 243 15.95 -13.53 -1.57
C LEU A 243 15.52 -14.85 -2.23
N LEU A 244 16.46 -15.63 -2.74
CA LEU A 244 16.19 -16.94 -3.36
C LEU A 244 15.89 -18.03 -2.32
N ILE A 245 16.52 -18.00 -1.15
CA ILE A 245 16.32 -19.03 -0.11
C ILE A 245 15.14 -18.68 0.80
N PHE A 246 15.01 -17.40 1.16
CA PHE A 246 14.11 -16.93 2.22
C PHE A 246 13.05 -15.95 1.75
N GLY A 247 13.17 -15.41 0.54
CA GLY A 247 12.22 -14.43 0.02
C GLY A 247 10.89 -15.07 -0.36
N ASN A 248 9.80 -14.31 -0.23
CA ASN A 248 8.54 -14.71 -0.85
C ASN A 248 8.73 -14.71 -2.39
N HIS A 249 8.85 -15.90 -2.97
CA HIS A 249 9.07 -16.08 -4.41
C HIS A 249 7.98 -15.46 -5.27
N ALA A 250 6.73 -15.45 -4.82
CA ALA A 250 5.64 -14.80 -5.55
C ALA A 250 5.80 -13.29 -5.55
N ALA A 251 6.18 -12.68 -4.41
CA ALA A 251 6.49 -11.26 -4.32
C ALA A 251 7.67 -10.87 -5.23
N VAL A 252 8.76 -11.66 -5.22
CA VAL A 252 9.93 -11.43 -6.10
C VAL A 252 9.55 -11.59 -7.58
N LYS A 253 8.82 -12.67 -7.93
CA LYS A 253 8.40 -12.93 -9.31
C LYS A 253 7.47 -11.85 -9.85
N SER A 254 6.63 -11.26 -9.00
CA SER A 254 5.74 -10.15 -9.35
C SER A 254 6.46 -8.85 -9.74
N LEU A 255 7.77 -8.74 -9.47
CA LEU A 255 8.59 -7.59 -9.88
C LEU A 255 9.01 -7.64 -11.36
N MET A 256 8.94 -8.81 -12.02
CA MET A 256 9.53 -9.01 -13.35
C MET A 256 8.64 -8.63 -14.55
N PRO A 257 7.30 -8.84 -14.57
CA PRO A 257 6.49 -8.59 -15.77
C PRO A 257 5.90 -7.17 -15.80
N SER A 258 6.74 -6.13 -15.80
CA SER A 258 6.27 -4.73 -15.86
C SER A 258 5.54 -4.40 -17.17
N MET A 259 6.00 -4.94 -18.31
CA MET A 259 5.39 -4.69 -19.62
C MET A 259 3.92 -5.13 -19.68
N LYS A 260 3.61 -6.33 -19.15
CA LYS A 260 2.23 -6.83 -19.09
C LYS A 260 1.33 -5.92 -18.25
N ILE A 261 1.84 -5.29 -17.19
CA ILE A 261 1.07 -4.33 -16.37
C ILE A 261 0.71 -3.10 -17.22
N PHE A 262 1.64 -2.59 -18.02
CA PHE A 262 1.37 -1.44 -18.89
C PHE A 262 0.39 -1.76 -20.02
N GLU A 263 0.45 -2.96 -20.58
CA GLU A 263 -0.48 -3.42 -21.62
C GLU A 263 -1.92 -3.50 -21.08
N GLU A 264 -2.15 -4.16 -19.93
CA GLU A 264 -3.50 -4.20 -19.33
C GLU A 264 -3.94 -2.82 -18.81
N TYR A 265 -3.02 -2.00 -18.28
CA TYR A 265 -3.34 -0.61 -17.92
C TYR A 265 -3.88 0.15 -19.13
N LYS A 266 -3.22 0.05 -20.29
CA LYS A 266 -3.67 0.68 -21.53
C LYS A 266 -5.04 0.15 -21.96
N LYS A 267 -5.22 -1.17 -21.96
CA LYS A 267 -6.49 -1.82 -22.33
C LYS A 267 -7.65 -1.35 -21.43
N HIS A 268 -7.44 -1.32 -20.11
CA HIS A 268 -8.45 -0.85 -19.17
C HIS A 268 -8.68 0.66 -19.25
N LYS A 269 -7.63 1.45 -19.51
CA LYS A 269 -7.75 2.90 -19.73
C LYS A 269 -8.63 3.19 -20.95
N ASP A 270 -8.43 2.48 -22.07
CA ASP A 270 -9.24 2.65 -23.27
C ASP A 270 -10.72 2.33 -22.99
N TYR A 271 -11.01 1.33 -22.15
CA TYR A 271 -12.38 1.04 -21.71
C TYR A 271 -12.94 2.14 -20.80
N ILE A 272 -12.16 2.59 -19.81
CA ILE A 272 -12.55 3.68 -18.91
C ILE A 272 -12.87 4.95 -19.69
N ASP A 273 -12.02 5.35 -20.64
CA ASP A 273 -12.18 6.58 -21.42
C ASP A 273 -13.47 6.54 -22.28
N ARG A 274 -13.91 5.35 -22.74
CA ARG A 274 -15.21 5.17 -23.43
C ARG A 274 -16.41 5.31 -22.49
N GLU A 275 -16.33 4.72 -21.31
CA GLU A 275 -17.43 4.69 -20.35
C GLU A 275 -17.55 5.99 -19.53
N LYS A 276 -16.46 6.76 -19.37
CA LYS A 276 -16.37 7.96 -18.51
C LYS A 276 -17.47 8.99 -18.77
N ASN A 277 -17.87 9.18 -20.02
CA ASN A 277 -18.90 10.16 -20.39
C ASN A 277 -20.33 9.73 -20.02
N ASN A 278 -20.58 8.42 -19.94
CA ASN A 278 -21.89 7.86 -19.59
C ASN A 278 -21.98 7.44 -18.12
N PHE A 279 -20.84 7.40 -17.43
CA PHE A 279 -20.75 6.95 -16.05
C PHE A 279 -21.36 7.97 -15.08
N LYS A 280 -22.31 7.51 -14.26
CA LYS A 280 -22.85 8.27 -13.13
C LYS A 280 -22.34 7.67 -11.84
N GLN A 281 -21.59 8.46 -11.06
CA GLN A 281 -21.11 8.04 -9.75
C GLN A 281 -22.28 7.72 -8.83
N LYS A 282 -22.21 6.57 -8.16
CA LYS A 282 -23.19 6.17 -7.14
C LYS A 282 -23.09 7.11 -5.94
N GLU A 283 -24.18 7.44 -5.27
CA GLU A 283 -24.09 8.09 -3.95
C GLU A 283 -23.72 7.06 -2.90
N ILE A 284 -22.58 7.24 -2.23
CA ILE A 284 -22.07 6.30 -1.23
C ILE A 284 -21.80 7.08 0.05
N ALA A 285 -22.40 6.62 1.15
CA ALA A 285 -22.21 7.22 2.46
C ALA A 285 -20.77 7.01 2.92
N VAL A 286 -20.15 8.07 3.43
CA VAL A 286 -18.78 8.03 3.93
C VAL A 286 -18.81 7.50 5.35
N SER A 287 -18.17 6.36 5.56
CA SER A 287 -17.92 5.84 6.90
C SER A 287 -16.47 6.09 7.26
N LEU A 288 -16.26 6.88 8.32
CA LEU A 288 -14.94 6.97 8.94
C LEU A 288 -14.52 5.64 9.56
N TYR A 289 -15.50 4.94 10.12
CA TYR A 289 -15.34 3.71 10.86
C TYR A 289 -16.46 2.78 10.45
N SER A 290 -16.19 1.90 9.50
CA SER A 290 -16.95 0.66 9.51
C SER A 290 -16.67 0.01 10.85
N LYS A 291 -17.71 -0.36 11.60
CA LYS A 291 -17.53 -1.43 12.60
C LYS A 291 -16.73 -2.51 11.89
N ASN A 292 -15.77 -3.14 12.57
CA ASN A 292 -15.18 -4.38 12.10
C ASN A 292 -16.29 -5.44 12.08
N ILE A 293 -17.26 -5.26 11.20
CA ILE A 293 -18.19 -6.27 10.75
C ILE A 293 -17.22 -7.26 10.15
N LYS A 294 -16.97 -8.35 10.87
CA LYS A 294 -16.41 -9.54 10.26
C LYS A 294 -17.34 -9.77 9.09
N VAL A 295 -16.88 -9.38 7.91
CA VAL A 295 -17.62 -9.52 6.68
C VAL A 295 -18.05 -10.97 6.70
N ASN A 296 -19.35 -11.22 6.87
CA ASN A 296 -19.86 -12.57 6.94
C ASN A 296 -19.40 -13.18 5.62
N THR A 297 -18.44 -14.10 5.70
CA THR A 297 -17.75 -14.59 4.51
C THR A 297 -18.78 -15.16 3.56
N GLN A 298 -19.90 -15.67 4.07
CA GLN A 298 -21.03 -16.12 3.29
C GLN A 298 -21.80 -14.98 2.60
N GLU A 299 -22.12 -13.88 3.28
CA GLU A 299 -22.76 -12.71 2.65
C GLU A 299 -21.88 -12.06 1.58
N HIS A 300 -20.57 -12.01 1.81
CA HIS A 300 -19.64 -11.49 0.81
C HIS A 300 -19.48 -12.43 -0.38
N ARG A 301 -19.54 -13.75 -0.15
CA ARG A 301 -19.59 -14.72 -1.23
C ARG A 301 -20.86 -14.55 -2.07
N VAL A 302 -22.01 -14.37 -1.42
CA VAL A 302 -23.29 -14.06 -2.09
C VAL A 302 -23.17 -12.74 -2.88
N TYR A 303 -22.54 -11.73 -2.29
CA TYR A 303 -22.27 -10.45 -2.96
C TYR A 303 -21.43 -10.64 -4.23
N ILE A 304 -20.31 -11.38 -4.15
CA ILE A 304 -19.44 -11.65 -5.31
C ILE A 304 -20.20 -12.33 -6.44
N VAL A 305 -21.03 -13.34 -6.12
CA VAL A 305 -21.87 -14.02 -7.12
C VAL A 305 -22.91 -13.04 -7.71
N SER A 306 -23.54 -12.22 -6.89
CA SER A 306 -24.52 -11.22 -7.36
C SER A 306 -23.88 -10.09 -8.19
N ALA A 307 -22.61 -9.76 -7.95
CA ALA A 307 -21.87 -8.77 -8.72
C ALA A 307 -21.33 -9.34 -10.05
N TYR A 308 -21.13 -10.67 -10.11
CA TYR A 308 -20.70 -11.37 -11.32
C TYR A 308 -21.78 -11.38 -12.41
N GLU A 309 -23.05 -11.58 -12.02
CA GLU A 309 -24.18 -11.71 -12.94
C GLU A 309 -24.36 -10.49 -13.89
N PRO A 310 -24.37 -9.23 -13.41
CA PRO A 310 -24.46 -8.06 -14.30
C PRO A 310 -23.25 -7.89 -15.24
N SER A 311 -22.05 -8.29 -14.80
CA SER A 311 -20.83 -8.22 -15.62
C SER A 311 -20.87 -9.24 -16.77
N LEU A 312 -21.37 -10.43 -16.45
CA LEU A 312 -21.63 -11.51 -17.39
C LEU A 312 -22.68 -11.11 -18.44
N GLU A 313 -23.80 -10.54 -17.98
CA GLU A 313 -24.85 -10.01 -18.87
C GLU A 313 -24.31 -8.96 -19.83
N ARG A 314 -23.54 -7.99 -19.33
CA ARG A 314 -22.94 -6.95 -20.18
C ARG A 314 -22.00 -7.51 -21.24
N THR A 315 -21.16 -8.49 -20.86
CA THR A 315 -20.23 -9.14 -21.80
C THR A 315 -20.98 -9.87 -22.92
N ILE A 316 -22.07 -10.56 -22.56
CA ILE A 316 -22.96 -11.24 -23.51
C ILE A 316 -23.70 -10.22 -24.40
N GLU A 317 -24.20 -9.12 -23.84
CA GLU A 317 -24.85 -8.04 -24.61
C GLU A 317 -23.89 -7.35 -25.59
N GLU A 318 -22.65 -7.10 -25.18
CA GLU A 318 -21.62 -6.54 -26.07
C GLU A 318 -21.28 -7.48 -27.23
N PHE A 319 -21.26 -8.79 -26.97
CA PHE A 319 -21.10 -9.80 -28.00
C PHE A 319 -22.27 -9.78 -28.99
N TYR A 320 -23.51 -9.74 -28.50
CA TYR A 320 -24.69 -9.60 -29.37
C TYR A 320 -24.63 -8.32 -30.20
N LYS A 321 -24.32 -7.16 -29.60
CA LYS A 321 -24.15 -5.89 -30.34
C LYS A 321 -23.10 -5.95 -31.44
N LYS A 322 -21.98 -6.66 -31.21
CA LYS A 322 -20.91 -6.83 -32.22
C LYS A 322 -21.33 -7.73 -33.39
N ILE A 323 -22.21 -8.68 -33.14
CA ILE A 323 -22.72 -9.60 -34.18
C ILE A 323 -23.90 -8.98 -34.93
N ASP A 324 -24.79 -8.29 -34.21
CA ASP A 324 -25.99 -7.66 -34.73
C ASP A 324 -25.74 -6.35 -35.49
N ASP A 325 -24.48 -5.92 -35.69
CA ASP A 325 -24.15 -4.76 -36.51
C ASP A 325 -24.11 -5.14 -38.02
N PRO A 326 -25.14 -4.79 -38.81
CA PRO A 326 -25.19 -5.11 -40.24
C PRO A 326 -24.32 -4.19 -41.10
N SER A 327 -23.70 -3.14 -40.53
CA SER A 327 -23.13 -2.04 -41.30
C SER A 327 -21.84 -2.38 -42.06
N GLY A 328 -21.27 -3.57 -41.86
CA GLY A 328 -19.96 -3.95 -42.39
C GLY A 328 -19.91 -5.09 -43.42
N GLU A 329 -20.99 -5.84 -43.65
CA GLU A 329 -20.90 -7.09 -44.44
C GLU A 329 -21.98 -7.25 -45.51
N VAL A 330 -21.56 -7.92 -46.60
CA VAL A 330 -22.31 -8.24 -47.81
C VAL A 330 -23.70 -8.78 -47.47
N SER A 331 -24.76 -8.25 -48.11
CA SER A 331 -26.13 -8.73 -47.92
C SER A 331 -26.24 -10.23 -48.16
N LEU A 332 -26.58 -10.97 -47.09
CA LEU A 332 -26.91 -12.39 -47.17
C LEU A 332 -28.23 -12.57 -47.93
N ARG A 333 -28.33 -13.66 -48.69
CA ARG A 333 -29.62 -14.10 -49.26
C ARG A 333 -30.46 -14.70 -48.14
N GLU A 334 -31.77 -14.81 -48.35
CA GLU A 334 -32.71 -15.35 -47.36
C GLU A 334 -32.27 -16.72 -46.80
N GLU A 335 -31.89 -17.66 -47.67
CA GLU A 335 -31.40 -19.00 -47.26
C GLU A 335 -30.12 -18.96 -46.43
N GLU A 336 -29.22 -18.01 -46.69
CA GLU A 336 -27.96 -17.86 -45.94
C GLU A 336 -28.21 -17.15 -44.60
N SER A 337 -29.09 -16.16 -44.62
CA SER A 337 -29.57 -15.45 -43.44
C SER A 337 -30.27 -16.43 -42.49
N GLU A 338 -31.04 -17.38 -43.02
CA GLU A 338 -31.70 -18.41 -42.22
C GLU A 338 -30.68 -19.31 -41.51
N VAL A 339 -29.66 -19.81 -42.23
CA VAL A 339 -28.62 -20.66 -41.62
C VAL A 339 -27.82 -19.91 -40.56
N VAL A 340 -27.41 -18.66 -40.85
CA VAL A 340 -26.67 -17.83 -39.89
C VAL A 340 -27.55 -17.46 -38.68
N SER A 341 -28.82 -17.13 -38.91
CA SER A 341 -29.77 -16.79 -37.83
C SER A 341 -30.05 -17.98 -36.93
N GLN A 342 -30.22 -19.18 -37.50
CA GLN A 342 -30.41 -20.40 -36.71
C GLN A 342 -29.17 -20.74 -35.87
N PHE A 343 -27.97 -20.60 -36.45
CA PHE A 343 -26.72 -20.79 -35.69
C PHE A 343 -26.57 -19.74 -34.58
N TYR A 344 -26.88 -18.47 -34.87
CA TYR A 344 -26.83 -17.39 -33.90
C TYR A 344 -27.79 -17.63 -32.72
N GLU A 345 -29.04 -18.00 -32.97
CA GLU A 345 -29.99 -18.34 -31.92
C GLU A 345 -29.54 -19.57 -31.12
N GLY A 346 -28.92 -20.56 -31.77
CA GLY A 346 -28.28 -21.69 -31.08
C GLY A 346 -27.19 -21.24 -30.11
N ILE A 347 -26.24 -20.41 -30.57
CA ILE A 347 -25.17 -19.84 -29.74
C ILE A 347 -25.74 -18.99 -28.59
N LYS A 348 -26.80 -18.23 -28.83
CA LYS A 348 -27.48 -17.41 -27.82
C LYS A 348 -28.07 -18.26 -26.70
N VAL A 349 -28.75 -19.36 -27.04
CA VAL A 349 -29.28 -20.32 -26.06
C VAL A 349 -28.13 -20.93 -25.26
N LYS A 350 -27.09 -21.41 -25.95
CA LYS A 350 -25.92 -22.00 -25.30
C LYS A 350 -25.20 -21.02 -24.37
N LEU A 351 -25.09 -19.75 -24.73
CA LEU A 351 -24.50 -18.72 -23.87
C LEU A 351 -25.33 -18.48 -22.60
N GLN A 352 -26.66 -18.56 -22.67
CA GLN A 352 -27.51 -18.49 -21.48
C GLN A 352 -27.36 -19.73 -20.60
N ASP A 353 -27.33 -20.91 -21.19
CA ASP A 353 -27.09 -22.17 -20.45
C ASP A 353 -25.73 -22.14 -19.75
N HIS A 354 -24.68 -21.67 -20.44
CA HIS A 354 -23.36 -21.48 -19.86
C HIS A 354 -23.36 -20.46 -18.74
N LYS A 355 -24.08 -19.34 -18.89
CA LYS A 355 -24.24 -18.33 -17.83
C LYS A 355 -24.83 -18.96 -16.56
N GLU A 356 -25.90 -19.73 -16.69
CA GLU A 356 -26.53 -20.40 -15.55
C GLU A 356 -25.62 -21.49 -14.96
N ALA A 357 -24.91 -22.26 -15.79
CA ALA A 357 -23.93 -23.23 -15.33
C ALA A 357 -22.79 -22.59 -14.54
N MET A 358 -22.25 -21.46 -15.01
CA MET A 358 -21.23 -20.67 -14.32
C MET A 358 -21.75 -20.13 -12.99
N LYS A 359 -22.99 -19.65 -12.94
CA LYS A 359 -23.65 -19.18 -11.71
C LYS A 359 -23.81 -20.31 -10.69
N ILE A 360 -24.32 -21.46 -11.12
CA ILE A 360 -24.46 -22.65 -10.28
C ILE A 360 -23.09 -23.07 -9.75
N ARG A 361 -22.09 -23.18 -10.62
CA ARG A 361 -20.73 -23.59 -10.23
C ARG A 361 -20.08 -22.59 -9.26
N ALA A 362 -20.32 -21.30 -9.44
CA ALA A 362 -19.92 -20.26 -8.49
C ALA A 362 -20.57 -20.47 -7.13
N MET A 363 -21.88 -20.70 -7.08
CA MET A 363 -22.59 -20.98 -5.83
C MET A 363 -22.08 -22.25 -5.13
N GLU A 364 -21.87 -23.35 -5.88
CA GLU A 364 -21.28 -24.59 -5.35
C GLU A 364 -19.89 -24.36 -4.77
N THR A 365 -19.02 -23.69 -5.53
CA THR A 365 -17.64 -23.39 -5.12
C THR A 365 -17.62 -22.56 -3.82
N MET A 366 -18.56 -21.63 -3.71
CA MET A 366 -18.71 -20.79 -2.52
C MET A 366 -19.34 -21.54 -1.33
N ARG A 367 -20.16 -22.57 -1.57
CA ARG A 367 -20.78 -23.40 -0.53
C ARG A 367 -19.80 -24.40 0.06
N ASP A 368 -19.03 -25.09 -0.77
CA ASP A 368 -18.31 -26.32 -0.38
C ASP A 368 -16.92 -26.09 0.23
N TRP A 369 -16.56 -24.85 0.57
CA TRP A 369 -15.20 -24.49 1.01
C TRP A 369 -14.12 -25.16 0.17
N VAL A 370 -14.18 -24.92 -1.14
CA VAL A 370 -13.23 -25.50 -2.09
C VAL A 370 -11.85 -24.90 -1.87
N PRO A 371 -10.77 -25.70 -1.74
CA PRO A 371 -9.42 -25.18 -1.72
C PRO A 371 -9.19 -24.28 -2.94
N HIS A 372 -8.63 -23.10 -2.74
CA HIS A 372 -8.58 -22.08 -3.78
C HIS A 372 -7.82 -22.53 -5.03
N GLU A 373 -6.81 -23.40 -4.91
CA GLU A 373 -6.10 -23.97 -6.05
C GLU A 373 -6.98 -24.84 -6.97
N GLN A 374 -8.11 -25.34 -6.47
CA GLN A 374 -9.06 -26.15 -7.25
C GLN A 374 -10.13 -25.30 -7.95
N ILE A 375 -10.30 -24.04 -7.55
CA ILE A 375 -11.32 -23.15 -8.13
C ILE A 375 -11.12 -22.99 -9.64
N PRO A 376 -9.93 -22.60 -10.16
CA PRO A 376 -9.74 -22.46 -11.60
C PRO A 376 -10.10 -23.72 -12.40
N GLY A 377 -9.76 -24.91 -11.86
CA GLY A 377 -10.08 -26.19 -12.50
C GLY A 377 -11.59 -26.42 -12.62
N ARG A 378 -12.37 -26.08 -11.59
CA ARG A 378 -13.85 -26.22 -11.64
C ARG A 378 -14.51 -25.33 -12.69
N PHE A 379 -13.97 -24.14 -12.93
CA PHE A 379 -14.46 -23.25 -14.00
C PHE A 379 -13.92 -23.64 -15.37
N GLU A 380 -12.73 -24.22 -15.42
CA GLU A 380 -12.17 -24.79 -16.65
C GLU A 380 -13.00 -25.96 -17.16
N GLU A 381 -13.59 -26.77 -16.27
CA GLU A 381 -14.55 -27.81 -16.65
C GLU A 381 -15.80 -27.22 -17.33
N VAL A 382 -16.42 -26.19 -16.74
CA VAL A 382 -17.62 -25.54 -17.30
C VAL A 382 -17.31 -24.86 -18.63
N ASN A 383 -16.13 -24.22 -18.75
CA ASN A 383 -15.67 -23.63 -19.99
C ASN A 383 -15.36 -24.67 -21.07
N LYS A 384 -14.82 -25.83 -20.67
CA LYS A 384 -14.52 -26.93 -21.58
C LYS A 384 -15.80 -27.52 -22.15
N GLU A 385 -16.79 -27.80 -21.30
CA GLU A 385 -18.10 -28.31 -21.69
C GLU A 385 -18.78 -27.36 -22.69
N PHE A 386 -18.79 -26.07 -22.40
CA PHE A 386 -19.37 -25.10 -23.33
C PHE A 386 -18.54 -24.93 -24.62
N GLY A 387 -17.22 -25.06 -24.56
CA GLY A 387 -16.38 -25.11 -25.76
C GLY A 387 -16.67 -26.32 -26.66
N GLU A 388 -17.06 -27.46 -26.08
CA GLU A 388 -17.52 -28.64 -26.81
C GLU A 388 -18.92 -28.41 -27.42
N ASP A 389 -19.81 -27.72 -26.69
CA ASP A 389 -21.12 -27.31 -27.21
C ASP A 389 -21.02 -26.35 -28.41
N ILE A 390 -20.16 -25.34 -28.35
CA ILE A 390 -19.92 -24.44 -29.51
C ILE A 390 -19.44 -25.25 -30.72
N LYS A 391 -18.52 -26.20 -30.53
CA LYS A 391 -18.03 -27.04 -31.62
C LYS A 391 -19.14 -27.88 -32.24
N ALA A 392 -20.03 -28.45 -31.42
CA ALA A 392 -21.18 -29.21 -31.91
C ALA A 392 -22.14 -28.33 -32.73
N GLU A 393 -22.41 -27.10 -32.29
CA GLU A 393 -23.23 -26.14 -33.04
C GLU A 393 -22.58 -25.73 -34.36
N VAL A 394 -21.25 -25.52 -34.38
CA VAL A 394 -20.50 -25.23 -35.61
C VAL A 394 -20.62 -26.40 -36.59
N GLU A 395 -20.41 -27.64 -36.14
CA GLU A 395 -20.56 -28.83 -36.99
C GLU A 395 -21.98 -28.98 -37.55
N GLN A 396 -23.01 -28.67 -36.76
CA GLN A 396 -24.39 -28.72 -37.21
C GLN A 396 -24.67 -27.63 -38.26
N ALA A 397 -24.17 -26.41 -38.06
CA ALA A 397 -24.30 -25.31 -39.01
C ALA A 397 -23.56 -25.63 -40.31
N GLU A 398 -22.36 -26.19 -40.26
CA GLU A 398 -21.61 -26.61 -41.44
C GLU A 398 -22.34 -27.66 -42.26
N LYS A 399 -23.00 -28.64 -41.63
CA LYS A 399 -23.85 -29.62 -42.33
C LYS A 399 -24.97 -28.93 -43.09
N LYS A 400 -25.62 -27.91 -42.51
CA LYS A 400 -26.66 -27.11 -43.17
C LYS A 400 -26.10 -26.28 -44.33
N VAL A 401 -24.97 -25.60 -44.14
CA VAL A 401 -24.27 -24.86 -45.21
C VAL A 401 -23.91 -25.78 -46.38
N ASN A 402 -23.45 -27.01 -46.08
CA ASN A 402 -23.11 -27.99 -47.10
C ASN A 402 -24.34 -28.47 -47.88
N ALA A 403 -25.48 -28.66 -47.20
CA ALA A 403 -26.75 -29.06 -47.81
C ALA A 403 -27.42 -27.93 -48.63
N ALA A 404 -27.13 -26.66 -48.33
CA ALA A 404 -27.70 -25.51 -49.03
C ALA A 404 -27.29 -25.46 -50.52
N LYS A 405 -28.23 -25.08 -51.39
CA LYS A 405 -28.04 -24.96 -52.84
C LYS A 405 -27.43 -23.61 -53.26
N ILE A 406 -26.39 -23.18 -52.56
CA ILE A 406 -25.67 -21.92 -52.81
C ILE A 406 -24.28 -22.16 -53.41
N SER A 407 -23.69 -21.14 -54.04
CA SER A 407 -22.36 -21.24 -54.65
C SER A 407 -21.27 -21.48 -53.59
N LYS A 408 -20.15 -22.06 -54.01
CA LYS A 408 -19.00 -22.34 -53.13
C LYS A 408 -18.52 -21.08 -52.39
N ASP A 409 -18.36 -19.97 -53.12
CA ASP A 409 -17.90 -18.71 -52.54
C ASP A 409 -18.85 -18.19 -51.45
N ARG A 410 -20.16 -18.41 -51.60
CA ARG A 410 -21.17 -18.06 -50.60
C ARG A 410 -21.12 -19.01 -49.39
N LYS A 411 -20.90 -20.32 -49.60
CA LYS A 411 -20.65 -21.26 -48.49
C LYS A 411 -19.45 -20.84 -47.67
N ASP A 412 -18.35 -20.45 -48.32
CA ASP A 412 -17.13 -20.01 -47.65
C ASP A 412 -17.36 -18.70 -46.87
N MET A 413 -18.17 -17.79 -47.39
CA MET A 413 -18.59 -16.57 -46.68
C MET A 413 -19.41 -16.89 -45.43
N VAL A 414 -20.40 -17.79 -45.53
CA VAL A 414 -21.23 -18.21 -44.39
C VAL A 414 -20.37 -18.93 -43.33
N ARG A 415 -19.43 -19.79 -43.73
CA ARG A 415 -18.49 -20.44 -42.80
C ARG A 415 -17.65 -19.44 -42.03
N LYS A 416 -17.04 -18.45 -42.71
CA LYS A 416 -16.28 -17.38 -42.05
C LYS A 416 -17.11 -16.61 -41.02
N ARG A 417 -18.40 -16.41 -41.29
CA ARG A 417 -19.30 -15.74 -40.35
C ARG A 417 -19.61 -16.63 -39.13
N ILE A 418 -19.85 -17.93 -39.34
CA ILE A 418 -20.01 -18.93 -38.29
C ILE A 418 -18.75 -18.98 -37.41
N GLU A 419 -17.57 -19.08 -38.01
CA GLU A 419 -16.27 -19.07 -37.31
C GLU A 419 -16.10 -17.79 -36.47
N LYS A 420 -16.36 -16.61 -37.04
CA LYS A 420 -16.26 -15.33 -36.32
C LYS A 420 -17.21 -15.25 -35.12
N ILE A 421 -18.44 -15.77 -35.25
CA ILE A 421 -19.40 -15.82 -34.14
C ILE A 421 -18.93 -16.81 -33.07
N ALA A 422 -18.43 -17.98 -33.46
CA ALA A 422 -17.89 -18.99 -32.56
C ALA A 422 -16.66 -18.47 -31.79
N ASP A 423 -15.71 -17.85 -32.49
CA ASP A 423 -14.53 -17.22 -31.89
C ASP A 423 -14.92 -16.13 -30.90
N GLY A 424 -15.89 -15.28 -31.26
CA GLY A 424 -16.40 -14.27 -30.35
C GLY A 424 -17.07 -14.86 -29.09
N ALA A 425 -17.79 -15.98 -29.22
CA ALA A 425 -18.38 -16.69 -28.09
C ALA A 425 -17.30 -17.32 -27.20
N VAL A 426 -16.21 -17.85 -27.78
CA VAL A 426 -15.05 -18.35 -27.04
C VAL A 426 -14.29 -17.21 -26.34
N ASP A 427 -14.19 -16.04 -26.96
CA ASP A 427 -13.58 -14.86 -26.33
C ASP A 427 -14.38 -14.37 -25.12
N VAL A 428 -15.71 -14.47 -25.19
CA VAL A 428 -16.60 -14.22 -24.03
C VAL A 428 -16.23 -15.18 -22.88
N LEU A 429 -15.95 -16.46 -23.14
CA LEU A 429 -15.49 -17.41 -22.11
C LEU A 429 -14.17 -17.04 -21.48
N ASN A 430 -13.18 -16.71 -22.32
CA ASN A 430 -11.86 -16.35 -21.85
C ASN A 430 -11.91 -15.09 -20.98
N THR A 431 -12.76 -14.14 -21.36
CA THR A 431 -13.03 -12.93 -20.59
C THR A 431 -13.71 -13.25 -19.26
N GLN A 432 -14.73 -14.13 -19.26
CA GLN A 432 -15.43 -14.58 -18.07
C GLN A 432 -14.53 -15.35 -17.09
N LYS A 433 -13.67 -16.25 -17.59
CA LYS A 433 -12.65 -16.94 -16.80
C LYS A 433 -11.76 -15.92 -16.11
N GLY A 434 -11.31 -14.89 -16.84
CA GLY A 434 -10.53 -13.80 -16.29
C GLY A 434 -11.27 -13.06 -15.16
N ILE A 435 -12.51 -12.62 -15.40
CA ILE A 435 -13.32 -11.90 -14.42
C ILE A 435 -13.57 -12.76 -13.17
N PHE A 436 -13.97 -14.02 -13.37
CA PHE A 436 -14.31 -14.91 -12.27
C PHE A 436 -13.08 -15.31 -11.45
N VAL A 437 -12.01 -15.75 -12.10
CA VAL A 437 -10.74 -16.06 -11.43
C VAL A 437 -10.24 -14.82 -10.69
N ASN A 438 -10.30 -13.62 -11.27
CA ASN A 438 -9.93 -12.39 -10.57
C ASN A 438 -10.84 -12.07 -9.38
N SER A 439 -12.15 -12.35 -9.47
CA SER A 439 -13.12 -12.10 -8.39
C SER A 439 -13.10 -13.14 -7.26
N THR A 440 -12.62 -14.36 -7.52
CA THR A 440 -12.56 -15.47 -6.56
C THR A 440 -11.15 -15.83 -6.09
N ALA A 441 -10.11 -15.29 -6.72
CA ALA A 441 -8.70 -15.49 -6.36
C ALA A 441 -8.29 -14.76 -5.08
N PHE A 442 -9.12 -14.83 -4.04
CA PHE A 442 -8.81 -14.36 -2.69
C PHE A 442 -8.10 -15.42 -1.83
N GLY A 443 -7.27 -16.34 -2.37
CA GLY A 443 -6.71 -17.43 -1.54
C GLY A 443 -5.33 -18.03 -1.84
N ALA A 444 -5.13 -18.78 -2.93
CA ALA A 444 -3.97 -19.69 -3.03
C ALA A 444 -2.89 -19.34 -4.08
N ASP A 445 -3.24 -18.92 -5.30
CA ASP A 445 -2.29 -18.25 -6.24
C ASP A 445 -2.41 -16.71 -6.15
N ARG A 446 -2.96 -16.30 -5.00
CA ARG A 446 -3.41 -14.96 -4.62
C ARG A 446 -2.31 -13.94 -4.83
N ASP A 447 -1.07 -14.29 -4.48
CA ASP A 447 0.01 -13.31 -4.47
C ASP A 447 0.26 -12.71 -5.85
N MET A 448 0.31 -13.48 -6.94
CA MET A 448 0.68 -12.89 -8.22
C MET A 448 -0.45 -12.07 -8.85
N VAL A 449 -1.66 -12.65 -8.93
CA VAL A 449 -2.83 -11.96 -9.53
C VAL A 449 -3.29 -10.81 -8.63
N THR A 450 -3.33 -10.99 -7.31
CA THR A 450 -3.68 -9.90 -6.38
C THR A 450 -2.63 -8.81 -6.41
N ASN A 451 -1.32 -9.13 -6.41
CA ASN A 451 -0.28 -8.09 -6.52
C ASN A 451 -0.35 -7.36 -7.87
N TYR A 452 -0.67 -8.07 -8.94
CA TYR A 452 -0.87 -7.51 -10.27
C TYR A 452 -2.06 -6.54 -10.30
N MET A 453 -3.25 -6.99 -9.88
CA MET A 453 -4.45 -6.18 -9.81
C MET A 453 -4.32 -5.02 -8.82
N THR A 454 -3.65 -5.23 -7.68
CA THR A 454 -3.32 -4.17 -6.71
C THR A 454 -2.43 -3.09 -7.34
N THR A 455 -1.55 -3.45 -8.27
CA THR A 455 -0.71 -2.47 -8.96
C THR A 455 -1.51 -1.66 -9.97
N LEU A 456 -2.33 -2.32 -10.79
CA LEU A 456 -3.25 -1.65 -11.72
C LEU A 456 -4.22 -0.73 -10.99
N PHE A 457 -4.82 -1.23 -9.90
CA PHE A 457 -5.67 -0.47 -9.00
C PHE A 457 -4.99 0.82 -8.54
N ARG A 458 -3.76 0.73 -8.04
CA ARG A 458 -3.00 1.90 -7.59
C ARG A 458 -2.72 2.87 -8.73
N PHE A 459 -2.39 2.39 -9.93
CA PHE A 459 -2.16 3.27 -11.07
C PHE A 459 -3.42 4.04 -11.48
N PHE A 460 -4.59 3.41 -11.49
CA PHE A 460 -5.85 4.11 -11.77
C PHE A 460 -6.23 5.09 -10.68
N VAL A 461 -6.08 4.71 -9.41
CA VAL A 461 -6.28 5.62 -8.28
C VAL A 461 -5.34 6.82 -8.40
N TRP A 462 -4.06 6.61 -8.72
CA TRP A 462 -3.08 7.68 -8.83
C TRP A 462 -3.34 8.59 -10.04
N HIS A 463 -3.71 8.00 -11.18
CA HIS A 463 -4.09 8.72 -12.38
C HIS A 463 -5.27 9.66 -12.10
N ASP A 464 -6.35 9.15 -11.51
CA ASP A 464 -7.56 9.95 -11.24
C ASP A 464 -7.30 11.07 -10.23
N MET A 465 -6.56 10.78 -9.17
CA MET A 465 -6.11 11.79 -8.22
C MET A 465 -5.27 12.88 -8.90
N PHE A 466 -4.39 12.51 -9.84
CA PHE A 466 -3.59 13.48 -10.59
C PHE A 466 -4.48 14.37 -11.48
N GLU A 467 -5.40 13.77 -12.24
CA GLU A 467 -6.36 14.49 -13.07
C GLU A 467 -7.21 15.47 -12.24
N GLU A 468 -7.69 15.04 -11.07
CA GLU A 468 -8.50 15.87 -10.18
C GLU A 468 -7.72 17.07 -9.61
N VAL A 469 -6.46 16.85 -9.20
CA VAL A 469 -5.61 17.92 -8.65
C VAL A 469 -5.26 18.95 -9.72
N VAL A 470 -4.93 18.49 -10.93
CA VAL A 470 -4.59 19.36 -12.07
C VAL A 470 -5.83 20.10 -12.58
N GLY A 471 -6.98 19.43 -12.64
CA GLY A 471 -8.22 19.99 -13.19
C GLY A 471 -8.96 20.95 -12.26
N GLU A 472 -9.00 20.69 -10.95
CA GLU A 472 -9.89 21.43 -10.06
C GLU A 472 -9.17 22.48 -9.19
N ARG A 473 -8.03 22.15 -8.55
CA ARG A 473 -7.53 22.94 -7.39
C ARG A 473 -6.01 22.88 -7.17
N LEU A 474 -5.20 23.12 -8.20
CA LEU A 474 -3.73 22.97 -8.12
C LEU A 474 -3.04 23.67 -6.92
N PRO A 475 -3.38 24.91 -6.49
CA PRO A 475 -2.64 25.57 -5.42
C PRO A 475 -2.82 24.95 -4.03
N LEU A 476 -4.06 24.57 -3.68
CA LEU A 476 -4.42 24.09 -2.34
C LEU A 476 -4.82 22.61 -2.30
N GLY A 477 -4.86 21.94 -3.44
CA GLY A 477 -5.33 20.57 -3.57
C GLY A 477 -6.81 20.39 -3.25
N VAL A 478 -7.21 19.12 -3.20
CA VAL A 478 -8.57 18.71 -2.89
C VAL A 478 -8.88 18.92 -1.41
N ASN A 479 -10.12 19.32 -1.11
CA ASN A 479 -10.56 19.54 0.27
C ASN A 479 -10.34 18.27 1.12
N TRP A 480 -9.81 18.41 2.34
CA TRP A 480 -9.45 17.28 3.20
C TRP A 480 -10.65 16.44 3.62
N GLY A 481 -11.86 17.00 3.62
CA GLY A 481 -13.07 16.27 3.90
C GLY A 481 -13.67 15.53 2.68
N LYS A 482 -13.30 15.90 1.44
CA LYS A 482 -13.85 15.25 0.22
C LYS A 482 -13.38 13.79 0.19
N PRO A 483 -14.28 12.79 0.15
CA PRO A 483 -13.90 11.39 0.03
C PRO A 483 -13.10 11.18 -1.25
N GLN A 484 -12.01 10.41 -1.17
CA GLN A 484 -11.27 10.04 -2.37
C GLN A 484 -12.00 8.91 -3.08
N ARG A 485 -12.50 9.20 -4.29
CA ARG A 485 -13.24 8.27 -5.13
C ARG A 485 -12.67 8.28 -6.55
N SER A 486 -12.13 7.14 -6.96
CA SER A 486 -11.55 6.99 -8.29
C SER A 486 -12.65 6.56 -9.27
N ILE A 487 -12.94 7.40 -10.25
CA ILE A 487 -13.91 7.14 -11.32
C ILE A 487 -13.49 5.89 -12.11
N SER A 488 -12.19 5.76 -12.41
CA SER A 488 -11.63 4.61 -13.11
C SER A 488 -11.92 3.31 -12.36
N ILE A 489 -11.68 3.28 -11.05
CA ILE A 489 -11.96 2.09 -10.24
C ILE A 489 -13.46 1.82 -10.20
N GLU A 490 -14.32 2.83 -10.07
CA GLU A 490 -15.79 2.68 -10.08
C GLU A 490 -16.34 2.13 -11.39
N ILE A 491 -15.81 2.58 -12.53
CA ILE A 491 -16.15 2.04 -13.86
C ILE A 491 -15.73 0.57 -13.98
N LEU A 492 -14.55 0.22 -13.44
CA LEU A 492 -14.03 -1.14 -13.44
C LEU A 492 -14.70 -2.04 -12.39
N ASN A 493 -15.42 -1.48 -11.42
CA ASN A 493 -16.10 -2.19 -10.35
C ASN A 493 -15.15 -3.08 -9.50
N VAL A 494 -13.93 -2.61 -9.25
CA VAL A 494 -12.86 -3.41 -8.58
C VAL A 494 -12.68 -3.09 -7.09
N ALA A 495 -13.48 -2.20 -6.50
CA ALA A 495 -13.37 -1.77 -5.08
C ALA A 495 -14.71 -1.64 -4.36
N ASP A 496 -15.71 -2.38 -4.82
CA ASP A 496 -17.06 -2.32 -4.26
C ASP A 496 -17.10 -2.61 -2.76
N GLY A 497 -16.25 -3.54 -2.30
CA GLY A 497 -16.15 -3.89 -0.89
C GLY A 497 -15.65 -2.71 -0.05
N GLU A 498 -14.58 -2.07 -0.48
CA GLU A 498 -14.02 -0.88 0.18
C GLU A 498 -15.00 0.30 0.14
N TRP A 499 -15.71 0.54 -0.95
CA TRP A 499 -16.70 1.61 -0.99
C TRP A 499 -17.92 1.33 -0.15
N GLY A 500 -18.47 0.11 -0.21
CA GLY A 500 -19.63 -0.25 0.60
C GLY A 500 -19.32 -0.17 2.09
N ARG A 501 -18.07 -0.48 2.47
CA ARG A 501 -17.60 -0.44 3.85
C ARG A 501 -17.23 0.98 4.32
N ASP A 502 -16.40 1.67 3.56
CA ASP A 502 -15.73 2.91 3.98
C ASP A 502 -16.26 4.14 3.24
N GLY A 503 -16.74 3.99 2.00
CA GLY A 503 -17.17 5.10 1.15
C GLY A 503 -16.03 5.94 0.54
N TRP A 504 -14.78 5.47 0.67
CA TRP A 504 -13.58 6.10 0.12
C TRP A 504 -12.49 5.04 -0.11
N ILE A 505 -11.45 5.40 -0.87
CA ILE A 505 -10.31 4.51 -1.16
C ILE A 505 -9.01 5.09 -0.62
N ALA A 506 -8.15 4.26 -0.05
CA ALA A 506 -6.80 4.68 0.32
C ALA A 506 -5.93 4.88 -0.94
N PRO A 507 -5.12 5.93 -1.01
CA PRO A 507 -4.24 6.17 -2.15
C PRO A 507 -3.05 5.19 -2.21
N HIS A 508 -2.73 4.50 -1.11
CA HIS A 508 -1.55 3.62 -1.01
C HIS A 508 -0.23 4.28 -1.48
N ASN A 509 -0.10 5.59 -1.30
CA ASN A 509 1.12 6.36 -1.49
C ASN A 509 1.00 7.64 -0.66
N SER A 510 1.78 7.73 0.42
CA SER A 510 1.66 8.83 1.39
C SER A 510 2.03 10.18 0.78
N PHE A 511 3.08 10.23 -0.05
CA PHE A 511 3.51 11.48 -0.68
C PHE A 511 2.52 11.97 -1.72
N PHE A 512 1.97 11.03 -2.49
CA PHE A 512 0.95 11.38 -3.48
C PHE A 512 -0.36 11.83 -2.80
N HIS A 513 -0.68 11.29 -1.63
CA HIS A 513 -1.79 11.80 -0.82
C HIS A 513 -1.55 13.22 -0.31
N VAL A 514 -0.32 13.54 0.15
CA VAL A 514 0.06 14.92 0.50
C VAL A 514 -0.14 15.86 -0.69
N LEU A 515 0.34 15.49 -1.87
CA LEU A 515 0.17 16.27 -3.09
C LEU A 515 -1.31 16.43 -3.44
N TYR A 516 -2.10 15.38 -3.33
CA TYR A 516 -3.53 15.40 -3.66
C TYR A 516 -4.33 16.35 -2.75
N ARG A 517 -4.07 16.31 -1.45
CA ARG A 517 -4.81 17.10 -0.44
C ARG A 517 -4.33 18.53 -0.27
N SER A 518 -3.10 18.83 -0.68
CA SER A 518 -2.48 20.15 -0.47
C SER A 518 -1.93 20.81 -1.73
N GLY A 519 -2.01 20.17 -2.90
CA GLY A 519 -1.57 20.76 -4.17
C GLY A 519 -0.12 21.23 -4.13
N ILE A 520 0.14 22.43 -4.63
CA ILE A 520 1.48 23.05 -4.64
C ILE A 520 2.04 23.21 -3.22
N VAL A 521 1.21 23.53 -2.22
CA VAL A 521 1.66 23.59 -0.81
C VAL A 521 2.18 22.23 -0.38
N GLY A 522 1.46 21.16 -0.73
CA GLY A 522 1.88 19.77 -0.48
C GLY A 522 3.21 19.45 -1.16
N LEU A 523 3.39 19.83 -2.42
CA LEU A 523 4.66 19.68 -3.14
C LEU A 523 5.80 20.39 -2.41
N GLY A 524 5.59 21.62 -1.94
CA GLY A 524 6.55 22.37 -1.13
C GLY A 524 6.95 21.64 0.16
N LEU A 525 5.98 21.05 0.86
CA LEU A 525 6.22 20.23 2.06
C LEU A 525 7.06 18.98 1.74
N ILE A 526 6.73 18.27 0.65
CA ILE A 526 7.47 17.08 0.19
C ILE A 526 8.92 17.45 -0.13
N LEU A 527 9.13 18.50 -0.94
CA LEU A 527 10.45 18.97 -1.32
C LEU A 527 11.26 19.45 -0.10
N GLY A 528 10.62 20.16 0.83
CA GLY A 528 11.23 20.58 2.09
C GLY A 528 11.68 19.38 2.94
N PHE A 529 10.82 18.38 3.07
CA PHE A 529 11.12 17.14 3.77
C PHE A 529 12.30 16.39 3.14
N PHE A 530 12.29 16.15 1.82
CA PHE A 530 13.39 15.47 1.13
C PHE A 530 14.68 16.29 1.13
N SER A 531 14.60 17.62 1.13
CA SER A 531 15.77 18.50 1.29
C SER A 531 16.39 18.35 2.67
N LEU A 532 15.57 18.28 3.73
CA LEU A 532 16.03 18.05 5.10
C LEU A 532 16.65 16.65 5.24
N LEU A 533 16.01 15.63 4.67
CA LEU A 533 16.53 14.27 4.63
C LEU A 533 17.87 14.20 3.87
N GLY A 534 17.99 14.85 2.72
CA GLY A 534 19.23 14.88 1.94
C GLY A 534 20.38 15.54 2.70
N ARG A 535 20.10 16.65 3.41
CA ARG A 535 21.08 17.29 4.32
C ARG A 535 21.46 16.34 5.45
N MET A 536 20.49 15.70 6.10
CA MET A 536 20.74 14.71 7.15
C MET A 536 21.62 13.56 6.64
N ILE A 537 21.28 12.94 5.50
CA ILE A 537 22.08 11.88 4.88
C ILE A 537 23.50 12.37 4.63
N ARG A 538 23.69 13.54 4.01
CA ARG A 538 25.01 14.11 3.77
C ARG A 538 25.81 14.30 5.05
N ASP A 539 25.19 14.82 6.10
CA ASP A 539 25.87 15.11 7.37
C ASP A 539 26.20 13.83 8.15
N VAL A 540 25.34 12.82 8.07
CA VAL A 540 25.59 11.45 8.56
C VAL A 540 26.72 10.79 7.76
N LEU A 541 26.71 10.96 6.43
CA LEU A 541 27.79 10.58 5.51
C LEU A 541 29.09 11.38 5.70
N LYS A 542 29.17 12.32 6.64
CA LYS A 542 30.43 12.94 7.09
C LYS A 542 30.92 12.42 8.44
N ARG A 543 30.08 11.67 9.17
CA ARG A 543 30.41 11.07 10.48
C ARG A 543 30.74 9.58 10.40
N ASN A 544 31.70 9.10 11.17
CA ASN A 544 32.06 7.67 11.19
C ASN A 544 31.30 6.87 12.27
N ASP A 545 30.02 7.21 12.50
CA ASP A 545 29.19 6.56 13.51
C ASP A 545 28.27 5.52 12.87
N LEU A 546 28.56 4.23 13.12
CA LEU A 546 27.80 3.11 12.58
C LEU A 546 26.36 3.08 13.12
N ALA A 547 26.14 3.48 14.37
CA ALA A 547 24.79 3.51 14.94
C ALA A 547 23.89 4.49 14.16
N LEU A 548 24.44 5.66 13.82
CA LEU A 548 23.72 6.67 13.05
C LEU A 548 23.39 6.20 11.63
N HIS A 549 24.29 5.45 11.00
CA HIS A 549 24.02 4.84 9.70
C HIS A 549 22.93 3.77 9.78
N LEU A 550 22.93 2.91 10.79
CA LEU A 550 21.88 1.90 11.00
C LEU A 550 20.51 2.54 11.23
N LEU A 551 20.43 3.62 12.03
CA LEU A 551 19.19 4.37 12.23
C LEU A 551 18.70 5.04 10.92
N LEU A 552 19.62 5.57 10.12
CA LEU A 552 19.28 6.14 8.81
C LEU A 552 18.83 5.06 7.80
N THR A 553 19.36 3.84 7.89
CA THR A 553 18.89 2.67 7.14
C THR A 553 17.43 2.36 7.43
N VAL A 554 17.00 2.46 8.70
CA VAL A 554 15.58 2.30 9.09
C VAL A 554 14.70 3.37 8.43
N LEU A 555 15.14 4.64 8.44
CA LEU A 555 14.38 5.70 7.78
C LEU A 555 14.26 5.48 6.27
N ILE A 556 15.34 5.08 5.59
CA ILE A 556 15.32 4.79 4.16
C ILE A 556 14.35 3.65 3.86
N TYR A 557 14.39 2.57 4.65
CA TYR A 557 13.44 1.47 4.55
C TYR A 557 11.99 1.97 4.64
N TRP A 558 11.63 2.70 5.69
CA TRP A 558 10.27 3.23 5.85
C TRP A 558 9.85 4.22 4.77
N LEU A 559 10.79 5.01 4.25
CA LEU A 559 10.50 5.94 3.14
C LEU A 559 10.14 5.22 1.86
N VAL A 560 10.81 4.12 1.56
CA VAL A 560 10.44 3.28 0.42
C VAL A 560 9.05 2.70 0.65
N VAL A 561 8.75 2.19 1.86
CA VAL A 561 7.40 1.70 2.20
C VAL A 561 6.33 2.79 2.01
N ALA A 562 6.61 4.03 2.41
CA ALA A 562 5.68 5.16 2.28
C ALA A 562 5.34 5.55 0.83
N ASN A 563 6.17 5.16 -0.15
CA ASN A 563 5.86 5.35 -1.57
C ASN A 563 4.83 4.34 -2.10
N PHE A 564 4.60 3.24 -1.38
CA PHE A 564 3.72 2.15 -1.82
C PHE A 564 2.65 1.81 -0.79
N SER A 565 2.49 2.62 0.25
CA SER A 565 1.47 2.47 1.29
C SER A 565 1.10 3.81 1.90
N VAL A 566 -0.01 3.85 2.63
CA VAL A 566 -0.45 4.98 3.47
C VAL A 566 0.33 5.03 4.80
N PHE A 567 1.62 4.72 4.74
CA PHE A 567 2.49 4.52 5.90
C PHE A 567 2.57 5.75 6.81
N LEU A 568 2.60 6.96 6.25
CA LEU A 568 2.70 8.20 7.04
C LEU A 568 1.34 8.71 7.54
N GLU A 569 0.25 8.03 7.20
CA GLU A 569 -1.11 8.39 7.63
C GLU A 569 -1.56 7.59 8.85
N LEU A 570 -1.05 6.37 9.00
CA LEU A 570 -1.45 5.46 10.05
C LEU A 570 -0.65 5.75 11.34
N PRO A 571 -1.29 6.00 12.49
CA PRO A 571 -0.60 6.41 13.72
C PRO A 571 0.52 5.45 14.12
N PHE A 572 0.24 4.15 14.01
CA PHE A 572 1.17 3.08 14.37
C PHE A 572 2.41 2.98 13.48
N HIS A 573 2.47 3.73 12.38
CA HIS A 573 3.63 3.84 11.50
C HIS A 573 4.21 5.26 11.51
N ALA A 574 3.35 6.26 11.37
CA ALA A 574 3.70 7.66 11.30
C ALA A 574 4.39 8.16 12.59
N ILE A 575 3.86 7.81 13.77
CA ILE A 575 4.41 8.29 15.04
C ILE A 575 5.82 7.75 15.28
N PRO A 576 6.08 6.41 15.19
CA PRO A 576 7.44 5.88 15.26
C PRO A 576 8.38 6.48 14.21
N PHE A 577 7.90 6.65 12.97
CA PHE A 577 8.68 7.24 11.88
C PHE A 577 9.15 8.67 12.19
N TRP A 578 8.21 9.56 12.52
CA TRP A 578 8.52 10.97 12.75
C TRP A 578 9.30 11.17 14.05
N ALA A 579 8.98 10.43 15.12
CA ALA A 579 9.77 10.47 16.35
C ALA A 579 11.22 10.06 16.09
N LEU A 580 11.44 8.93 15.39
CA LEU A 580 12.78 8.47 15.05
C LEU A 580 13.52 9.49 14.16
N PHE A 581 12.83 10.09 13.18
CA PHE A 581 13.39 11.13 12.33
C PHE A 581 13.92 12.32 13.16
N GLY A 582 13.12 12.81 14.12
CA GLY A 582 13.53 13.86 15.05
C GLY A 582 14.73 13.47 15.92
N PHE A 583 14.73 12.25 16.46
CA PHE A 583 15.82 11.70 17.25
C PHE A 583 17.13 11.63 16.47
N ILE A 584 17.10 11.17 15.21
CA ILE A 584 18.29 11.08 14.35
C ILE A 584 18.86 12.48 14.07
N LEU A 585 18.01 13.46 13.79
CA LEU A 585 18.43 14.86 13.61
C LEU A 585 19.12 15.42 14.86
N ALA A 586 18.54 15.21 16.05
CA ALA A 586 19.14 15.66 17.31
C ALA A 586 20.42 14.90 17.65
N TYR A 587 20.45 13.59 17.41
CA TYR A 587 21.63 12.75 17.58
C TYR A 587 22.81 13.26 16.74
N GLY A 588 22.54 13.57 15.46
CA GLY A 588 23.48 14.23 14.57
C GLY A 588 23.94 15.56 15.16
N HIS A 589 23.02 16.47 15.46
CA HIS A 589 23.38 17.82 15.90
C HIS A 589 24.25 17.87 17.17
N THR A 590 23.90 17.08 18.20
CA THR A 590 24.62 17.03 19.48
C THR A 590 26.05 16.51 19.38
N HIS A 591 26.38 15.74 18.33
CA HIS A 591 27.75 15.27 18.12
C HIS A 591 28.64 16.32 17.43
N THR A 592 28.08 17.25 16.66
CA THR A 592 28.86 18.31 15.97
C THR A 592 29.37 19.37 16.95
N SER A 593 28.51 19.85 17.85
CA SER A 593 28.87 20.90 18.82
C SER A 593 30.06 20.58 19.72
N ILE A 594 30.32 19.29 20.01
CA ILE A 594 31.44 18.86 20.85
C ILE A 594 32.78 18.92 20.11
N TYR A 595 32.77 18.70 18.79
CA TYR A 595 33.98 18.79 17.98
C TYR A 595 34.32 20.24 17.63
N ASP A 596 33.32 21.09 17.42
CA ASP A 596 33.52 22.51 17.12
C ASP A 596 34.00 23.32 18.35
N GLN A 597 33.88 22.78 19.57
CA GLN A 597 34.46 23.40 20.79
C GLN A 597 35.90 22.95 21.10
N LYS A 598 36.45 21.98 20.36
CA LYS A 598 37.81 21.45 20.57
C LYS A 598 38.80 21.84 19.46
N LEU A 599 38.32 22.52 18.42
CA LEU A 599 39.12 23.22 17.40
C LEU A 599 39.06 24.72 17.71
#